data_AF-X7YNF5-F1
#
_entry.id   AF-X7YNF5-F1
#
_cell.length_a   1.000
_cell.length_b   1.000
_cell.length_c   1.000
_cell.angle_alpha   90.00
_cell.angle_beta   90.00
_cell.angle_gamma   90.00
#
_symmetry.space_group_name_H-M   'P 1'
#
loop_
_entity.id
_entity.type
_entity.pdbx_description
1 polymer ?
#
loop_
_entity_poly.entity_id
_entity_poly.type
_entity_poly.pdbx_seq_one_letter_code
_entity_poly.pdbx_strand_id
1 'polypeptide(L)'
;MGRGARGPDRGTLWDGHVAVWLVMDKLSKCTTVWTITNHDTTLPAHQTGRSLPAGPAFGRAPAYQFPRKLGFRIVERWQLHRTQVLKSTR
;
A
#
# COMPACT_ATOMS: atom_id res chain seq x y z
N MET A 1 1.20 17.14 -8.25
CA MET A 1 1.86 15.81 -8.33
C MET A 1 1.35 15.09 -9.55
N GLY A 2 2.27 14.68 -10.44
CA GLY A 2 2.05 14.56 -11.87
C GLY A 2 1.30 13.30 -12.33
N ARG A 3 0.73 13.40 -13.53
CA ARG A 3 0.18 12.28 -14.31
C ARG A 3 1.33 11.35 -14.71
N GLY A 4 1.75 10.50 -13.77
CA GLY A 4 2.64 9.39 -14.05
C GLY A 4 2.18 8.59 -15.27
N ALA A 5 3.10 7.99 -16.01
CA ALA A 5 2.71 7.12 -17.10
C ALA A 5 2.39 5.72 -16.58
N ARG A 6 1.44 5.06 -17.25
CA ARG A 6 1.19 3.65 -17.01
C ARG A 6 2.40 2.85 -17.50
N GLY A 7 2.77 1.81 -16.75
CA GLY A 7 3.91 0.97 -17.06
C GLY A 7 3.82 0.32 -18.45
N PRO A 8 2.68 -0.30 -18.81
CA PRO A 8 2.52 -0.93 -20.12
C PRO A 8 2.74 0.04 -21.29
N ASP A 9 2.33 1.31 -21.14
CA ASP A 9 2.49 2.33 -22.19
C ASP A 9 3.97 2.73 -22.40
N ARG A 10 4.87 2.33 -21.49
CA ARG A 10 6.32 2.60 -21.54
C ARG A 10 7.18 1.34 -21.52
N GLY A 11 6.59 0.16 -21.67
CA GLY A 11 7.32 -1.11 -21.57
C GLY A 11 7.96 -1.34 -20.20
N THR A 12 7.42 -0.73 -19.13
CA THR A 12 7.90 -0.91 -17.75
C THR A 12 6.91 -1.73 -16.94
N LEU A 13 7.42 -2.48 -15.96
CA LEU A 13 6.58 -3.30 -15.08
C LEU A 13 5.65 -2.45 -14.21
N TRP A 14 6.09 -1.25 -13.82
CA TRP A 14 5.39 -0.40 -12.86
C TRP A 14 4.91 0.91 -13.48
N ASP A 15 3.75 1.37 -13.03
CA ASP A 15 3.28 2.73 -13.24
C ASP A 15 4.22 3.72 -12.53
N GLY A 16 4.70 4.73 -13.24
CA GLY A 16 5.67 5.68 -12.70
C GLY A 16 4.99 6.85 -11.99
N HIS A 17 4.93 6.85 -10.65
CA HIS A 17 4.33 7.93 -9.83
C HIS A 17 2.88 8.29 -10.20
N VAL A 18 2.05 7.30 -10.50
CA VAL A 18 0.60 7.50 -10.67
C VAL A 18 -0.03 7.72 -9.29
N ALA A 19 -0.82 8.78 -9.18
CA ALA A 19 -1.50 9.10 -7.94
C ALA A 19 -2.59 8.07 -7.60
N VAL A 20 -2.65 7.63 -6.34
CA VAL A 20 -3.54 6.54 -5.90
C VAL A 20 -5.03 6.80 -6.17
N TRP A 21 -5.47 8.07 -6.14
CA TRP A 21 -6.88 8.42 -6.45
C TRP A 21 -7.26 8.12 -7.90
N LEU A 22 -6.29 8.12 -8.84
CA LEU A 22 -6.52 7.79 -10.25
C LEU A 22 -6.75 6.30 -10.48
N VAL A 23 -6.46 5.45 -9.49
CA VAL A 23 -6.63 4.00 -9.58
C VAL A 23 -7.65 3.45 -8.58
N MET A 24 -8.41 4.31 -7.90
CA MET A 24 -9.42 3.89 -6.93
C MET A 24 -10.51 2.99 -7.52
N ASP A 25 -10.94 3.25 -8.75
CA ASP A 25 -11.93 2.41 -9.45
C ASP A 25 -11.41 1.01 -9.76
N LYS A 26 -10.08 0.85 -9.86
CA LYS A 26 -9.45 -0.47 -9.98
C LYS A 26 -9.38 -1.14 -8.62
N LEU A 27 -8.94 -0.40 -7.59
CA LEU A 27 -8.84 -0.90 -6.22
C LEU A 27 -10.20 -1.33 -5.64
N SER A 28 -11.29 -0.65 -6.01
CA SER A 28 -12.65 -0.99 -5.52
C SER A 28 -13.14 -2.37 -5.98
N LYS A 29 -12.55 -2.91 -7.05
CA LYS A 29 -12.82 -4.25 -7.59
C LYS A 29 -11.95 -5.33 -6.94
N CYS A 30 -10.95 -4.96 -6.14
CA CYS A 30 -10.05 -5.88 -5.46
C CYS A 30 -10.59 -6.26 -4.07
N THR A 31 -10.28 -7.48 -3.62
CA THR A 31 -10.53 -7.94 -2.24
C THR A 31 -9.28 -7.85 -1.36
N THR A 32 -8.11 -7.91 -1.99
CA THR A 32 -6.79 -7.83 -1.34
C THR A 32 -5.91 -6.82 -2.06
N VAL A 33 -5.19 -6.01 -1.29
CA VAL A 33 -4.18 -5.06 -1.79
C VAL A 33 -2.88 -5.29 -1.02
N TRP A 34 -1.77 -5.32 -1.75
CA TRP A 34 -0.43 -5.39 -1.19
C TRP A 34 0.25 -4.04 -1.34
N THR A 35 0.93 -3.59 -0.29
CA THR A 35 1.69 -2.33 -0.31
C THR A 35 3.12 -2.58 0.13
N ILE A 36 4.06 -2.09 -0.66
CA ILE A 36 5.49 -2.12 -0.34
C ILE A 36 5.91 -0.69 -0.02
N THR A 37 6.50 -0.47 1.14
CA THR A 37 6.98 0.84 1.58
C THR A 37 8.27 0.71 2.39
N ASN A 38 8.77 1.80 2.95
CA ASN A 38 10.02 1.81 3.70
C ASN A 38 9.88 1.00 5.00
N HIS A 39 10.97 0.33 5.39
CA HIS A 39 11.05 -0.37 6.67
C HIS A 39 10.73 0.56 7.85
N ASP A 40 9.96 0.06 8.81
CA ASP A 40 9.63 0.75 10.06
C ASP A 40 10.30 0.03 11.23
N THR A 41 11.39 0.63 11.73
CA THR A 41 12.22 0.07 12.81
C THR A 41 11.52 0.03 14.16
N THR A 42 10.36 0.67 14.30
CA THR A 42 9.61 0.73 15.56
C THR A 42 8.62 -0.43 15.72
N LEU A 43 8.48 -1.27 14.70
CA LEU A 43 7.51 -2.36 14.66
C LEU A 43 8.20 -3.74 14.61
N PRO A 44 7.54 -4.81 15.09
CA PRO A 44 8.06 -6.17 15.01
C PRO A 44 8.32 -6.64 13.57
N ALA A 45 9.23 -7.62 13.43
CA ALA A 45 9.63 -8.20 12.15
C ALA A 45 8.46 -8.78 11.33
N HIS A 46 7.48 -9.37 12.00
CA HIS A 46 6.25 -9.89 11.39
C HIS A 46 5.08 -9.73 12.35
N GLN A 47 3.92 -9.37 11.82
CA GLN A 47 2.67 -9.22 12.58
C GLN A 47 1.50 -9.70 11.74
N THR A 48 0.57 -10.42 12.37
CA THR A 48 -0.75 -10.76 11.83
C THR A 48 -1.84 -10.29 12.78
N GLY A 49 -3.02 -9.96 12.25
CA GLY A 49 -4.14 -9.57 13.08
C GLY A 49 -5.39 -9.22 12.28
N ARG A 50 -6.51 -9.01 12.96
CA ARG A 50 -7.77 -8.64 12.31
C ARG A 50 -7.75 -7.24 11.70
N SER A 51 -7.03 -6.32 12.34
CA SER A 51 -6.84 -4.94 11.88
C SER A 51 -5.63 -4.33 12.58
N LEU A 52 -4.47 -4.37 11.93
CA LEU A 52 -3.23 -3.79 12.44
C LEU A 52 -3.20 -2.27 12.20
N PRO A 53 -2.63 -1.49 13.13
CA PRO A 53 -2.39 -0.06 12.90
C PRO A 53 -1.32 0.12 11.82
N ALA A 54 -1.47 1.15 10.97
CA ALA A 54 -0.53 1.41 9.86
C ALA A 54 0.90 1.77 10.27
N GLY A 55 1.10 2.21 11.50
CA GLY A 55 2.37 2.79 11.95
C GLY A 55 2.45 4.30 11.66
N PRO A 56 3.38 5.01 12.32
CA PRO A 56 3.42 6.47 12.33
C PRO A 56 3.74 7.09 10.96
N ALA A 57 4.65 6.48 10.19
CA ALA A 57 5.05 6.99 8.88
C ALA A 57 4.01 6.62 7.79
N PHE A 58 3.69 5.33 7.68
CA PHE A 58 2.79 4.84 6.63
C PHE A 58 1.35 5.35 6.80
N GLY A 59 0.91 5.62 8.04
CA GLY A 59 -0.42 6.18 8.31
C GLY A 59 -0.72 7.52 7.63
N ARG A 60 0.32 8.28 7.26
CA ARG A 60 0.20 9.56 6.56
C ARG A 60 0.28 9.43 5.04
N ALA A 61 0.67 8.26 4.52
CA ALA A 61 0.86 8.05 3.10
C ALA A 61 -0.49 7.94 2.37
N PRO A 62 -0.66 8.55 1.18
CA PRO A 62 -1.84 8.34 0.34
C PRO A 62 -2.11 6.87 0.04
N ALA A 63 -1.04 6.07 -0.11
CA ALA A 63 -1.10 4.62 -0.31
C ALA A 63 -1.78 3.85 0.84
N TYR A 64 -1.88 4.43 2.04
CA TYR A 64 -2.69 3.88 3.13
C TYR A 64 -4.07 4.56 3.21
N GLN A 65 -4.10 5.89 3.15
CA GLN A 65 -5.31 6.66 3.42
C GLN A 65 -6.44 6.38 2.43
N PHE A 66 -6.12 6.23 1.13
CA PHE A 66 -7.14 6.00 0.12
C PHE A 66 -7.70 4.58 0.15
N PRO A 67 -6.88 3.50 0.21
CA PRO A 67 -7.42 2.16 0.44
C PRO A 67 -8.22 2.04 1.75
N ARG A 68 -7.80 2.72 2.82
CA ARG A 68 -8.58 2.74 4.07
C ARG A 68 -9.99 3.31 3.88
N LYS A 69 -10.16 4.35 3.03
CA LYS A 69 -11.49 4.89 2.68
C LYS A 69 -12.37 3.89 1.92
N LEU A 70 -11.77 2.92 1.23
CA LEU A 70 -12.47 1.83 0.55
C LEU A 70 -12.75 0.62 1.46
N GLY A 71 -12.43 0.71 2.76
CA GLY A 71 -12.67 -0.34 3.75
C GLY A 71 -11.52 -1.34 3.91
N PHE A 72 -10.38 -1.14 3.24
CA PHE A 72 -9.22 -2.00 3.44
C PHE A 72 -8.62 -1.82 4.84
N ARG A 73 -8.38 -2.93 5.53
CA ARG A 73 -7.67 -3.01 6.82
C ARG A 73 -6.42 -3.86 6.66
N ILE A 74 -5.34 -3.47 7.32
CA ILE A 74 -4.09 -4.22 7.31
C ILE A 74 -4.30 -5.48 8.16
N VAL A 75 -4.09 -6.65 7.57
CA VAL A 75 -4.22 -7.94 8.26
C VAL A 75 -2.87 -8.59 8.53
N GLU A 76 -1.84 -8.19 7.79
CA GLU A 76 -0.51 -8.75 7.92
C GLU A 76 0.57 -7.76 7.49
N ARG A 77 1.71 -7.80 8.18
CA ARG A 77 2.87 -6.95 7.92
C ARG A 77 4.15 -7.75 8.10
N TRP A 78 5.07 -7.60 7.15
CA TRP A 78 6.45 -8.06 7.24
C TRP A 78 7.39 -6.87 7.14
N GLN A 79 8.36 -6.80 8.04
CA GLN A 79 9.51 -5.91 7.98
C GLN A 79 10.70 -6.68 7.39
N LEU A 80 11.15 -6.26 6.20
CA LEU A 80 12.38 -6.73 5.58
C LEU A 80 13.52 -5.76 5.87
N HIS A 81 14.73 -6.07 5.43
CA HIS A 81 15.93 -5.28 5.78
C HIS A 81 15.83 -3.78 5.44
N ARG A 82 15.12 -3.39 4.36
CA ARG A 82 14.96 -1.97 3.95
C ARG A 82 13.52 -1.56 3.62
N THR A 83 12.65 -2.54 3.47
CA THR A 83 11.25 -2.33 3.09
C THR A 83 10.34 -3.03 4.07
N GLN A 84 9.08 -2.66 4.06
CA GLN A 84 8.02 -3.44 4.65
C GLN A 84 7.00 -3.80 3.58
N VAL A 85 6.38 -4.97 3.74
CA VAL A 85 5.29 -5.47 2.90
C VAL A 85 4.06 -5.55 3.78
N LEU A 86 2.96 -4.94 3.35
CA LEU A 86 1.68 -4.99 4.05
C LEU A 86 0.62 -5.66 3.18
N LYS A 87 -0.16 -6.55 3.77
CA LYS A 87 -1.36 -7.12 3.17
C LYS A 87 -2.58 -6.46 3.79
N SER A 88 -3.44 -5.91 2.94
CA SER A 88 -4.72 -5.34 3.35
C SER A 88 -5.88 -6.03 2.67
N THR A 89 -6.96 -6.27 3.41
CA THR A 89 -8.19 -6.90 2.90
C THR A 89 -9.42 -6.09 3.29
N ARG A 90 -10.55 -6.28 2.59
CA ARG A 90 -11.86 -5.78 3.02
C ARG A 90 -12.76 -6.94 3.40
#